data_AF-A0A8B9MZ44-F1
#
_entry.id   AF-A0A8B9MZ44-F1
#
_cell.length_a   1.000
_cell.length_b   1.000
_cell.length_c   1.000
_cell.angle_alpha   90.00
_cell.angle_beta   90.00
_cell.angle_gamma   90.00
#
_symmetry.space_group_name_H-M   'P 1'
#
loop_
_entity.id
_entity.type
_entity.pdbx_description
1 polymer ?
#
loop_
_entity_poly.entity_id
_entity_poly.type
_entity_poly.pdbx_seq_one_letter_code
_entity_poly.pdbx_strand_id
1 'polypeptide(L)'
;MKELQDQLEAEQYFSTLYKTQVRELKEECEEKTKLCKEMPQKIQELQDERDSLAAQLEITLTKADSEQLARSIAEEQYSDLEKEKIMKELEIKEMMARHKQELTEKDVTIASLEEANRTLTSDVANLANEKEELNNKLKEAQEQITKLKEEEANVGNIKAQFEKQLLNERTLKTQAVNKLAEIMNRKGPVKRGADTDVRRKEKENKKLHMELKSEREKLTQMMIKYQKEINEMQAQIAEESQIRIELQMTLDSKDSDIEQLRSQLQSLHIGLDNSSIGSGPGDAEADDGFPESRLEGWLSLPVRNNTKKFGWVKKYVIVSSKKILFYDSEQDKEQSNPYMVLDIDKLFHVRPVTQTDVYRADSKEIPRIFQILYANEGESKKEQEFPVEPMGEKSNCICHKGHEFIPTLYHFPTNCEACMKPLWHMFKPPPALECRRCHIKCHKDHMDKKEEIIAPCKVYYDISTAKNLLLLASSTEEQQKWVSRLVKKIPKKPPAPDPFARSSPRTSMKVQPNQSIRRPSRQLPPNKPR
;
A
#
# COMPACT_ATOMS: atom_id res chain seq x y z
N MET A 1 45.04 -138.16 46.38
CA MET A 1 45.71 -136.90 46.77
C MET A 1 46.07 -136.07 45.54
N LYS A 2 46.89 -136.55 44.59
CA LYS A 2 47.27 -135.79 43.38
C LYS A 2 46.07 -135.38 42.49
N GLU A 3 45.17 -136.31 42.21
CA GLU A 3 43.97 -136.04 41.38
C GLU A 3 43.01 -135.00 41.98
N LEU A 4 42.86 -135.00 43.32
CA LEU A 4 42.08 -133.97 44.04
C LEU A 4 42.76 -132.59 44.00
N GLN A 5 44.09 -132.57 43.94
CA GLN A 5 44.86 -131.32 43.83
C GLN A 5 44.80 -130.76 42.40
N ASP A 6 44.92 -131.61 41.39
CA ASP A 6 44.75 -131.22 39.98
C ASP A 6 43.31 -130.71 39.72
N GLN A 7 42.30 -131.34 40.34
CA GLN A 7 40.90 -130.86 40.31
C GLN A 7 40.74 -129.51 41.03
N LEU A 8 41.36 -129.33 42.20
CA LEU A 8 41.31 -128.06 42.92
C LEU A 8 41.99 -126.93 42.14
N GLU A 9 43.13 -127.19 41.50
CA GLU A 9 43.85 -126.21 40.67
C GLU A 9 43.04 -125.84 39.41
N ALA A 10 42.38 -126.81 38.76
CA ALA A 10 41.47 -126.55 37.64
C ALA A 10 40.25 -125.72 38.07
N GLU A 11 39.62 -126.05 39.20
CA GLU A 11 38.50 -125.29 39.77
C GLU A 11 38.93 -123.88 40.19
N GLN A 12 40.12 -123.70 40.77
CA GLN A 12 40.67 -122.38 41.09
C GLN A 12 40.94 -121.55 39.83
N TYR A 13 41.41 -122.17 38.76
CA TYR A 13 41.60 -121.52 37.46
C TYR A 13 40.27 -121.07 36.85
N PHE A 14 39.26 -121.96 36.75
CA PHE A 14 37.92 -121.60 36.26
C PHE A 14 37.25 -120.56 37.15
N SER A 15 37.36 -120.66 38.48
CA SER A 15 36.86 -119.66 39.42
C SER A 15 37.47 -118.28 39.18
N THR A 16 38.78 -118.21 38.91
CA THR A 16 39.48 -116.95 38.61
C THR A 16 39.02 -116.38 37.27
N LEU A 17 38.91 -117.22 36.23
CA LEU A 17 38.41 -116.83 34.91
C LEU A 17 37.00 -116.25 34.98
N TYR A 18 36.06 -116.95 35.64
CA TYR A 18 34.68 -116.47 35.80
C TYR A 18 34.61 -115.20 36.65
N LYS A 19 35.45 -115.04 37.68
CA LYS A 19 35.54 -113.78 38.45
C LYS A 19 36.02 -112.60 37.61
N THR A 20 36.98 -112.82 36.71
CA THR A 20 37.44 -111.80 35.76
C THR A 20 36.35 -111.46 34.75
N GLN A 21 35.70 -112.46 34.15
CA GLN A 21 34.60 -112.25 33.21
C GLN A 21 33.43 -111.48 33.84
N VAL A 22 33.05 -111.80 35.09
CA VAL A 22 32.01 -111.06 35.82
C VAL A 22 32.44 -109.61 36.09
N ARG A 23 33.73 -109.35 36.32
CA ARG A 23 34.24 -107.99 36.52
C ARG A 23 34.19 -107.18 35.23
N GLU A 24 34.69 -107.74 34.14
CA GLU A 24 34.66 -107.11 32.81
C GLU A 24 33.22 -106.82 32.36
N LEU A 25 32.29 -107.76 32.54
CA LEU A 25 30.87 -107.54 32.24
C LEU A 25 30.24 -106.47 33.13
N LYS A 26 30.65 -106.35 34.39
CA LYS A 26 30.19 -105.27 35.27
C LYS A 26 30.73 -103.91 34.81
N GLU A 27 32.01 -103.84 34.48
CA GLU A 27 32.64 -102.62 33.94
C GLU A 27 31.96 -102.21 32.61
N GLU A 28 31.71 -103.15 31.69
CA GLU A 28 30.99 -102.89 30.44
C GLU A 28 29.53 -102.45 30.68
N CYS A 29 28.84 -103.06 31.65
CA CYS A 29 27.49 -102.63 32.05
C CYS A 29 27.50 -101.22 32.67
N GLU A 30 28.49 -100.88 33.48
CA GLU A 30 28.65 -99.56 34.07
C GLU A 30 28.95 -98.49 33.01
N GLU A 31 29.84 -98.80 32.05
CA GLU A 31 30.12 -97.93 30.91
C GLU A 31 28.90 -97.72 30.02
N LYS A 32 28.19 -98.79 29.65
CA LYS A 32 26.92 -98.67 28.89
C LYS A 32 25.89 -97.86 29.66
N THR A 33 25.82 -98.01 30.98
CA THR A 33 24.91 -97.23 31.82
C THR A 33 25.28 -95.75 31.85
N LYS A 34 26.59 -95.42 31.90
CA LYS A 34 27.07 -94.04 31.77
C LYS A 34 26.72 -93.47 30.40
N LEU A 35 27.02 -94.19 29.32
CA LEU A 35 26.71 -93.76 27.95
C LEU A 35 25.20 -93.55 27.74
N CYS A 36 24.36 -94.45 28.27
CA CYS A 36 22.91 -94.31 28.24
C CYS A 36 22.39 -93.08 29.01
N LYS A 37 23.12 -92.58 30.01
CA LYS A 37 22.78 -91.35 30.75
C LYS A 37 23.30 -90.08 30.07
N GLU A 38 24.49 -90.15 29.47
CA GLU A 38 25.12 -89.03 28.76
C GLU A 38 24.42 -88.73 27.43
N MET A 39 23.93 -89.74 26.71
CA MET A 39 23.31 -89.53 25.40
C MET A 39 22.04 -88.65 25.44
N PRO A 40 21.09 -88.83 26.39
CA PRO A 40 19.97 -87.90 26.57
C PRO A 40 20.39 -86.46 26.90
N GLN A 41 21.45 -86.29 27.70
CA GLN A 41 21.97 -84.95 28.02
C GLN A 41 22.53 -84.28 26.76
N LYS A 42 23.32 -85.00 25.96
CA LYS A 42 23.85 -84.49 24.69
C LYS A 42 22.74 -84.16 23.69
N ILE A 43 21.69 -84.99 23.63
CA ILE A 43 20.52 -84.72 22.79
C ILE A 43 19.82 -83.44 23.25
N GLN A 44 19.63 -83.25 24.56
CA GLN A 44 19.01 -82.04 25.11
C GLN A 44 19.82 -80.79 24.79
N GLU A 45 21.15 -80.82 24.99
CA GLU A 45 22.03 -79.70 24.64
C GLU A 45 21.91 -79.30 23.16
N LEU A 46 21.97 -80.30 22.26
CA LEU A 46 21.83 -80.05 20.82
C LEU A 46 20.43 -79.51 20.47
N GLN A 47 19.41 -79.92 21.21
CA GLN A 47 18.04 -79.46 21.01
C GLN A 47 17.88 -78.01 21.47
N ASP A 48 18.45 -77.64 22.62
CA ASP A 48 18.48 -76.27 23.12
C ASP A 48 19.28 -75.35 22.19
N GLU A 49 20.42 -75.81 21.67
CA GLU A 49 21.21 -75.09 20.66
C GLU A 49 20.40 -74.87 19.37
N ARG A 50 19.70 -75.90 18.89
CA ARG A 50 18.84 -75.81 17.70
C ARG A 50 17.70 -74.82 17.92
N ASP A 51 17.05 -74.84 19.08
CA ASP A 51 15.97 -73.91 19.41
C ASP A 51 16.48 -72.47 19.55
N SER A 52 17.66 -72.27 20.14
CA SER A 52 18.32 -70.95 20.21
C SER A 52 18.67 -70.41 18.82
N LEU A 53 19.23 -71.24 17.94
CA LEU A 53 19.56 -70.85 16.56
C LEU A 53 18.30 -70.54 15.74
N ALA A 54 17.22 -71.31 15.93
CA ALA A 54 15.95 -71.06 15.28
C ALA A 54 15.36 -69.69 15.69
N ALA A 55 15.37 -69.37 16.99
CA ALA A 55 14.93 -68.07 17.49
C ALA A 55 15.79 -66.91 16.93
N GLN A 56 17.11 -67.08 16.86
CA GLN A 56 18.01 -66.07 16.30
C GLN A 56 17.76 -65.86 14.79
N LEU A 57 17.46 -66.93 14.05
CA LEU A 57 17.10 -66.85 12.64
C LEU A 57 15.78 -66.08 12.45
N GLU A 58 14.76 -66.36 13.26
CA GLU A 58 13.47 -65.67 13.20
C GLU A 58 13.60 -64.16 13.50
N ILE A 59 14.39 -63.79 14.50
CA ILE A 59 14.71 -62.39 14.80
C ILE A 59 15.44 -61.72 13.62
N THR A 60 16.36 -62.45 12.99
CA THR A 60 17.13 -61.91 11.85
C THR A 60 16.25 -61.72 10.61
N LEU A 61 15.34 -62.66 10.35
CA LEU A 61 14.36 -62.57 9.26
C LEU A 61 13.41 -61.39 9.45
N THR A 62 12.79 -61.28 10.63
CA THR A 62 11.89 -60.15 10.95
C THR A 62 12.61 -58.80 10.87
N LYS A 63 13.88 -58.74 11.28
CA LYS A 63 14.71 -57.54 11.11
C LYS A 63 14.97 -57.23 9.63
N ALA A 64 15.31 -58.21 8.81
CA ALA A 64 15.52 -58.04 7.38
C ALA A 64 14.26 -57.53 6.66
N ASP A 65 13.09 -58.10 6.99
CA ASP A 65 11.80 -57.65 6.45
C ASP A 65 11.49 -56.19 6.84
N SER A 66 11.76 -55.82 8.10
CA SER A 66 11.57 -54.45 8.57
C SER A 66 12.49 -53.45 7.86
N GLU A 67 13.74 -53.85 7.58
CA GLU A 67 14.70 -53.02 6.86
C GLU A 67 14.32 -52.89 5.38
N GLN A 68 13.84 -53.97 4.76
CA GLN A 68 13.36 -53.93 3.39
C GLN A 68 12.15 -52.99 3.24
N LEU A 69 11.22 -53.03 4.20
CA LEU A 69 10.09 -52.10 4.22
C LEU A 69 10.57 -50.65 4.41
N ALA A 70 11.46 -50.39 5.35
CA ALA A 70 12.03 -49.06 5.58
C ALA A 70 12.76 -48.52 4.34
N ARG A 71 13.51 -49.38 3.63
CA ARG A 71 14.18 -49.05 2.37
C ARG A 71 13.16 -48.69 1.29
N SER A 72 12.10 -49.49 1.12
CA SER A 72 11.04 -49.22 0.13
C SER A 72 10.34 -47.88 0.39
N ILE A 73 10.04 -47.56 1.65
CA ILE A 73 9.42 -46.28 2.02
C ILE A 73 10.37 -45.11 1.71
N ALA A 74 11.66 -45.24 2.03
CA ALA A 74 12.65 -44.22 1.76
C ALA A 74 12.87 -44.00 0.25
N GLU A 75 12.85 -45.06 -0.56
CA GLU A 75 12.97 -44.99 -2.02
C GLU A 75 11.76 -44.28 -2.65
N GLU A 76 10.54 -44.56 -2.17
CA GLU A 76 9.33 -43.88 -2.61
C GLU A 76 9.35 -42.39 -2.26
N GLN A 77 9.69 -42.05 -1.01
CA GLN A 77 9.84 -40.66 -0.57
C GLN A 77 10.89 -39.91 -1.40
N TYR A 78 12.03 -40.56 -1.68
CA TYR A 78 13.06 -39.97 -2.54
C TYR A 78 12.55 -39.73 -3.97
N SER A 79 11.80 -40.68 -4.54
CA SER A 79 11.19 -40.52 -5.86
C SER A 79 10.24 -39.34 -5.92
N ASP A 80 9.41 -39.15 -4.90
CA ASP A 80 8.46 -38.04 -4.84
C ASP A 80 9.15 -36.69 -4.66
N LEU A 81 10.18 -36.62 -3.82
CA LEU A 81 11.02 -35.43 -3.67
C LEU A 81 11.74 -35.07 -4.99
N GLU A 82 12.23 -36.05 -5.74
CA GLU A 82 12.87 -35.78 -7.03
C GLU A 82 11.86 -35.26 -8.07
N LYS A 83 10.63 -35.78 -8.08
CA LYS A 83 9.55 -35.23 -8.93
C LYS A 83 9.21 -33.79 -8.54
N GLU A 84 9.06 -33.51 -7.24
CA GLU A 84 8.78 -32.16 -6.75
C GLU A 84 9.89 -31.17 -7.15
N LYS A 85 11.15 -31.58 -6.97
CA LYS A 85 12.32 -30.81 -7.41
C LYS A 85 12.26 -30.50 -8.90
N ILE A 86 11.98 -31.49 -9.76
CA ILE A 86 11.87 -31.27 -11.21
C ILE A 86 10.74 -30.29 -11.53
N MET A 87 9.57 -30.43 -10.89
CA MET A 87 8.45 -29.48 -11.08
C MET A 87 8.84 -28.05 -10.68
N LYS A 88 9.48 -27.88 -9.52
CA LYS A 88 9.93 -26.57 -9.03
C LYS A 88 11.01 -25.97 -9.92
N GLU A 89 11.95 -26.77 -10.43
CA GLU A 89 12.95 -26.30 -11.39
C GLU A 89 12.32 -25.80 -12.70
N LEU A 90 11.26 -26.47 -13.19
CA LEU A 90 10.52 -26.04 -14.37
C LEU A 90 9.74 -24.75 -14.11
N GLU A 91 9.04 -24.64 -12.98
CA GLU A 91 8.33 -23.41 -12.57
C GLU A 91 9.28 -22.21 -12.49
N ILE A 92 10.47 -22.40 -11.88
CA ILE A 92 11.49 -21.35 -11.78
C ILE A 92 12.00 -20.95 -13.18
N LYS A 93 12.27 -21.92 -14.05
CA LYS A 93 12.73 -21.63 -15.42
C LYS A 93 11.68 -20.86 -16.22
N GLU A 94 10.41 -21.22 -16.09
CA GLU A 94 9.31 -20.51 -16.75
C GLU A 94 9.17 -19.07 -16.22
N MET A 95 9.20 -18.90 -14.89
CA MET A 95 9.14 -17.58 -14.27
C MET A 95 10.33 -16.69 -14.69
N MET A 96 11.55 -17.24 -14.73
CA MET A 96 12.73 -16.52 -15.23
C MET A 96 12.60 -16.13 -16.70
N ALA A 97 12.07 -17.02 -17.54
CA ALA A 97 11.86 -16.73 -18.97
C ALA A 97 10.83 -15.60 -19.15
N ARG A 98 9.73 -15.63 -18.39
CA ARG A 98 8.71 -14.58 -18.39
C ARG A 98 9.26 -13.24 -17.94
N HIS A 99 9.98 -13.19 -16.82
CA HIS A 99 10.62 -11.97 -16.35
C HIS A 99 11.64 -11.42 -17.35
N LYS A 100 12.41 -12.29 -18.02
CA LYS A 100 13.36 -11.87 -19.05
C LYS A 100 12.63 -11.25 -20.25
N GLN A 101 11.51 -11.84 -20.67
CA GLN A 101 10.68 -11.29 -21.75
C GLN A 101 10.09 -9.92 -21.35
N GLU A 102 9.50 -9.80 -20.16
CA GLU A 102 8.96 -8.53 -19.66
C GLU A 102 10.03 -7.43 -19.57
N LEU A 103 11.25 -7.78 -19.16
CA LEU A 103 12.40 -6.87 -19.19
C LEU A 103 12.69 -6.38 -20.61
N THR A 104 12.75 -7.29 -21.58
CA THR A 104 13.00 -6.90 -22.97
C THR A 104 11.88 -6.04 -23.56
N GLU A 105 10.62 -6.31 -23.22
CA GLU A 105 9.48 -5.49 -23.65
C GLU A 105 9.53 -4.09 -23.03
N LYS A 106 9.90 -3.99 -21.74
CA LYS A 106 10.12 -2.70 -21.06
C LYS A 106 11.27 -1.93 -21.68
N ASP A 107 12.39 -2.58 -22.01
CA ASP A 107 13.52 -1.93 -22.69
C ASP A 107 13.13 -1.39 -24.07
N VAL A 108 12.37 -2.16 -24.85
CA VAL A 108 11.81 -1.70 -26.13
C VAL A 108 10.90 -0.49 -25.94
N THR A 109 10.03 -0.53 -24.93
CA THR A 109 9.12 0.59 -24.62
C THR A 109 9.89 1.84 -24.19
N ILE A 110 10.90 1.69 -23.34
CA ILE A 110 11.79 2.78 -22.93
C ILE A 110 12.47 3.39 -24.14
N ALA A 111 13.04 2.57 -25.03
CA ALA A 111 13.70 3.05 -26.24
C ALA A 111 12.76 3.87 -27.14
N SER A 112 11.51 3.42 -27.31
CA SER A 112 10.49 4.14 -28.09
C SER A 112 10.11 5.48 -27.44
N LEU A 113 9.92 5.49 -26.11
CA LEU A 113 9.62 6.72 -25.38
C LEU A 113 10.78 7.72 -25.41
N GLU A 114 12.02 7.23 -25.32
CA GLU A 114 13.21 8.07 -25.48
C GLU A 114 13.30 8.70 -26.86
N GLU A 115 13.01 7.94 -27.93
CA GLU A 115 12.99 8.46 -29.30
C GLU A 115 11.87 9.50 -29.51
N ALA A 116 10.67 9.23 -28.98
CA ALA A 116 9.56 10.18 -29.00
C ALA A 116 9.91 11.47 -28.24
N ASN A 117 10.56 11.36 -27.08
CA ASN A 117 10.98 12.51 -26.28
C ASN A 117 12.06 13.34 -26.99
N ARG A 118 13.02 12.68 -27.67
CA ARG A 118 14.02 13.38 -28.51
C ARG A 118 13.35 14.14 -29.66
N THR A 119 12.38 13.51 -30.33
CA THR A 119 11.62 14.13 -31.42
C THR A 119 10.84 15.35 -30.93
N LEU A 120 10.06 15.21 -29.85
CA LEU A 120 9.30 16.32 -29.27
C LEU A 120 10.20 17.46 -28.79
N THR A 121 11.36 17.14 -28.22
CA THR A 121 12.34 18.16 -27.81
C THR A 121 12.86 18.95 -29.03
N SER A 122 13.13 18.26 -30.15
CA SER A 122 13.50 18.90 -31.40
C SER A 122 12.38 19.78 -31.95
N ASP A 123 11.13 19.30 -31.92
CA ASP A 123 9.98 20.06 -32.40
C ASP A 123 9.72 21.31 -31.57
N VAL A 124 9.87 21.22 -30.24
CA VAL A 124 9.77 22.38 -29.34
C VAL A 124 10.86 23.41 -29.65
N ALA A 125 12.10 22.96 -29.91
CA ALA A 125 13.18 23.86 -30.29
C ALA A 125 12.90 24.55 -31.65
N ASN A 126 12.38 23.80 -32.62
CA ASN A 126 11.99 24.35 -33.93
C ASN A 126 10.87 25.38 -33.80
N LEU A 127 9.80 25.07 -33.06
CA LEU A 127 8.69 25.99 -32.81
C LEU A 127 9.13 27.24 -32.04
N ALA A 128 10.10 27.12 -31.12
CA ALA A 128 10.67 28.26 -30.42
C ALA A 128 11.41 29.19 -31.38
N ASN A 129 12.20 28.64 -32.31
CA ASN A 129 12.88 29.42 -33.36
C ASN A 129 11.88 30.09 -34.31
N GLU A 130 10.87 29.38 -34.79
CA GLU A 130 9.82 29.94 -35.66
C GLU A 130 9.06 31.08 -34.95
N LYS A 131 8.75 30.91 -33.66
CA LYS A 131 8.13 31.96 -32.84
C LYS A 131 9.03 33.18 -32.75
N GLU A 132 10.33 33.02 -32.55
CA GLU A 132 11.28 34.12 -32.49
C GLU A 132 11.36 34.86 -33.83
N GLU A 133 11.43 34.14 -34.95
CA GLU A 133 11.39 34.73 -36.29
C GLU A 133 10.12 35.52 -36.56
N LEU A 134 8.95 34.98 -36.20
CA LEU A 134 7.66 35.66 -36.35
C LEU A 134 7.59 36.91 -35.47
N ASN A 135 8.13 36.84 -34.25
CA ASN A 135 8.17 37.98 -33.34
C ASN A 135 9.09 39.10 -33.88
N ASN A 136 10.23 38.74 -34.47
CA ASN A 136 11.11 39.69 -35.16
C ASN A 136 10.41 40.37 -36.35
N LYS A 137 9.73 39.58 -37.21
CA LYS A 137 8.92 40.11 -38.32
C LYS A 137 7.80 41.04 -37.85
N LEU A 138 7.13 40.69 -36.74
CA LEU A 138 6.09 41.54 -36.15
C LEU A 138 6.65 42.88 -35.67
N LYS A 139 7.81 42.85 -35.01
CA LYS A 139 8.50 44.05 -34.54
C LYS A 139 8.92 44.95 -35.70
N GLU A 140 9.50 44.37 -36.76
CA GLU A 140 9.85 45.11 -37.98
C GLU A 140 8.63 45.76 -38.63
N ALA A 141 7.51 45.03 -38.72
CA ALA A 141 6.26 45.58 -39.25
C ALA A 141 5.70 46.72 -38.38
N GLN A 142 5.78 46.60 -37.05
CA GLN A 142 5.39 47.67 -36.13
C GLN A 142 6.27 48.90 -36.28
N GLU A 143 7.58 48.75 -36.41
CA GLU A 143 8.52 49.85 -36.67
C GLU A 143 8.19 50.55 -38.00
N GLN A 144 7.88 49.79 -39.07
CA GLN A 144 7.45 50.36 -40.35
C GLN A 144 6.13 51.14 -40.23
N ILE A 145 5.14 50.60 -39.51
CA ILE A 145 3.87 51.32 -39.26
C ILE A 145 4.12 52.63 -38.50
N THR A 146 5.03 52.61 -37.53
CA THR A 146 5.36 53.80 -36.73
C THR A 146 6.01 54.88 -37.59
N LYS A 147 6.97 54.50 -38.45
CA LYS A 147 7.56 55.42 -39.45
C LYS A 147 6.52 56.00 -40.40
N LEU A 148 5.62 55.17 -40.94
CA LEU A 148 4.56 55.64 -41.84
C LEU A 148 3.61 56.62 -41.13
N LYS A 149 3.30 56.41 -39.85
CA LYS A 149 2.49 57.37 -39.06
C LYS A 149 3.21 58.70 -38.83
N GLU A 150 4.52 58.67 -38.59
CA GLU A 150 5.33 59.89 -38.46
C GLU A 150 5.38 60.66 -39.78
N GLU A 151 5.56 59.95 -40.90
CA GLU A 151 5.48 60.50 -42.25
C GLU A 151 4.10 61.10 -42.55
N GLU A 152 3.01 60.39 -42.22
CA GLU A 152 1.64 60.87 -42.37
C GLU A 152 1.39 62.15 -41.55
N ALA A 153 1.86 62.19 -40.29
CA ALA A 153 1.75 63.37 -39.44
C ALA A 153 2.55 64.55 -40.01
N ASN A 154 3.74 64.30 -40.55
CA ASN A 154 4.55 65.33 -41.20
C ASN A 154 3.87 65.88 -42.46
N VAL A 155 3.31 65.01 -43.31
CA VAL A 155 2.50 65.41 -44.47
C VAL A 155 1.27 66.20 -44.03
N GLY A 156 0.61 65.80 -42.93
CA GLY A 156 -0.50 66.53 -42.32
C GLY A 156 -0.11 67.94 -41.89
N ASN A 157 1.05 68.11 -41.24
CA ASN A 157 1.59 69.41 -40.84
C ASN A 157 1.90 70.31 -42.05
N ILE A 158 2.53 69.74 -43.09
CA ILE A 158 2.82 70.45 -44.34
C ILE A 158 1.51 70.89 -45.02
N LYS A 159 0.52 69.99 -45.08
CA LYS A 159 -0.81 70.30 -45.62
C LYS A 159 -1.48 71.45 -44.86
N ALA A 160 -1.45 71.42 -43.52
CA ALA A 160 -2.02 72.48 -42.69
C ALA A 160 -1.32 73.84 -42.91
N GLN A 161 0.02 73.85 -43.07
CA GLN A 161 0.76 75.05 -43.45
C GLN A 161 0.31 75.60 -44.81
N PHE A 162 0.19 74.75 -45.82
CA PHE A 162 -0.27 75.18 -47.14
C PHE A 162 -1.72 75.65 -47.11
N GLU A 163 -2.60 75.00 -46.36
CA GLU A 163 -3.99 75.47 -46.16
C GLU A 163 -4.03 76.86 -45.51
N LYS A 164 -3.16 77.12 -44.52
CA LYS A 164 -3.03 78.43 -43.90
C LYS A 164 -2.51 79.49 -44.88
N GLN A 165 -1.50 79.17 -45.68
CA GLN A 165 -1.01 80.05 -46.75
C GLN A 165 -2.12 80.32 -47.78
N LEU A 166 -2.84 79.30 -48.21
CA LEU A 166 -3.92 79.40 -49.18
C LEU A 166 -5.11 80.19 -48.63
N LEU A 167 -5.40 80.08 -47.33
CA LEU A 167 -6.39 80.91 -46.64
C LEU A 167 -5.94 82.37 -46.59
N ASN A 168 -4.68 82.65 -46.23
CA ASN A 168 -4.15 84.02 -46.26
C ASN A 168 -4.24 84.62 -47.67
N GLU A 169 -3.83 83.88 -48.70
CA GLU A 169 -3.96 84.26 -50.11
C GLU A 169 -5.42 84.48 -50.52
N ARG A 170 -6.34 83.58 -50.12
CA ARG A 170 -7.78 83.78 -50.31
C ARG A 170 -8.27 85.03 -49.63
N THR A 171 -7.80 85.33 -48.42
CA THR A 171 -8.25 86.50 -47.65
C THR A 171 -7.77 87.79 -48.31
N LEU A 172 -6.51 87.83 -48.76
CA LEU A 172 -5.95 88.94 -49.53
C LEU A 172 -6.68 89.12 -50.87
N LYS A 173 -6.92 88.02 -51.61
CA LYS A 173 -7.75 88.05 -52.82
C LYS A 173 -9.18 88.46 -52.54
N THR A 174 -9.82 88.01 -51.46
CA THR A 174 -11.16 88.42 -51.05
C THR A 174 -11.18 89.89 -50.65
N GLN A 175 -10.14 90.44 -50.03
CA GLN A 175 -10.03 91.89 -49.77
C GLN A 175 -9.88 92.68 -51.07
N ALA A 176 -9.08 92.20 -52.03
CA ALA A 176 -8.97 92.80 -53.36
C ALA A 176 -10.27 92.67 -54.18
N VAL A 177 -10.93 91.52 -54.10
CA VAL A 177 -12.23 91.25 -54.71
C VAL A 177 -13.33 92.02 -54.01
N ASN A 178 -13.34 92.23 -52.68
CA ASN A 178 -14.32 93.07 -51.98
C ASN A 178 -14.16 94.55 -52.36
N LYS A 179 -12.93 95.00 -52.62
CA LYS A 179 -12.64 96.31 -53.21
C LYS A 179 -13.13 96.44 -54.65
N LEU A 180 -13.27 95.32 -55.38
CA LEU A 180 -13.86 95.23 -56.73
C LEU A 180 -15.37 94.86 -56.71
N ALA A 181 -15.88 94.28 -55.62
CA ALA A 181 -17.25 93.83 -55.42
C ALA A 181 -18.14 94.92 -54.79
N GLU A 182 -17.55 96.03 -54.35
CA GLU A 182 -18.22 97.32 -54.23
C GLU A 182 -18.68 97.83 -55.62
N ILE A 183 -18.09 97.34 -56.73
CA ILE A 183 -18.42 97.72 -58.12
C ILE A 183 -19.25 96.66 -58.86
N MET A 184 -19.24 95.38 -58.46
CA MET A 184 -19.96 94.33 -59.19
C MET A 184 -20.54 93.26 -58.27
N ASN A 185 -21.87 93.17 -58.17
CA ASN A 185 -22.53 92.03 -57.54
C ASN A 185 -23.73 91.53 -58.35
N ARG A 186 -23.61 90.34 -58.98
CA ARG A 186 -24.70 89.41 -59.36
C ARG A 186 -24.22 87.93 -59.35
N LYS A 187 -24.73 87.18 -58.35
CA LYS A 187 -25.15 85.74 -58.25
C LYS A 187 -24.26 84.53 -58.66
N GLY A 188 -23.98 83.66 -57.65
CA GLY A 188 -24.03 82.15 -57.49
C GLY A 188 -23.50 81.15 -58.56
N PRO A 189 -23.59 79.80 -58.39
CA PRO A 189 -23.58 78.90 -57.20
C PRO A 189 -22.92 77.45 -57.39
N VAL A 190 -22.97 76.59 -56.34
CA VAL A 190 -22.95 75.07 -56.19
C VAL A 190 -21.78 74.14 -56.62
N LYS A 191 -21.48 73.07 -55.82
CA LYS A 191 -21.59 71.62 -56.21
C LYS A 191 -21.29 70.56 -55.09
N ARG A 192 -21.88 69.37 -55.28
CA ARG A 192 -22.00 68.14 -54.42
C ARG A 192 -20.94 67.05 -54.73
N GLY A 193 -20.81 66.07 -53.83
CA GLY A 193 -20.86 64.63 -54.20
C GLY A 193 -19.93 63.66 -53.44
N ALA A 194 -20.49 62.62 -52.80
CA ALA A 194 -19.79 61.39 -52.40
C ALA A 194 -20.79 60.21 -52.27
N ASP A 195 -20.88 59.36 -53.29
CA ASP A 195 -21.76 58.17 -53.32
C ASP A 195 -21.05 56.89 -53.85
N THR A 196 -19.78 56.97 -54.25
CA THR A 196 -19.00 55.83 -54.76
C THR A 196 -18.30 55.02 -53.66
N ASP A 197 -18.10 55.61 -52.48
CA ASP A 197 -17.36 55.01 -51.37
C ASP A 197 -18.20 54.00 -50.56
N VAL A 198 -19.52 54.17 -50.54
CA VAL A 198 -20.46 53.31 -49.79
C VAL A 198 -20.54 51.90 -50.40
N ARG A 199 -20.61 51.79 -51.74
CA ARG A 199 -20.69 50.47 -52.42
C ARG A 199 -19.39 49.66 -52.32
N ARG A 200 -18.23 50.33 -52.15
CA ARG A 200 -16.94 49.66 -51.92
C ARG A 200 -16.87 49.14 -50.49
N LYS A 201 -17.27 49.99 -49.52
CA LYS A 201 -17.36 49.63 -48.10
C LYS A 201 -18.36 48.50 -47.84
N GLU A 202 -19.48 48.42 -48.55
CA GLU A 202 -20.44 47.31 -48.41
C GLU A 202 -19.89 45.94 -48.85
N LYS A 203 -19.09 45.87 -49.91
CA LYS A 203 -18.46 44.60 -50.36
C LYS A 203 -17.38 44.14 -49.39
N GLU A 204 -16.59 45.09 -48.90
CA GLU A 204 -15.55 44.83 -47.90
C GLU A 204 -16.17 44.40 -46.56
N ASN A 205 -17.28 45.01 -46.15
CA ASN A 205 -18.02 44.64 -44.95
C ASN A 205 -18.59 43.21 -45.03
N LYS A 206 -19.13 42.81 -46.20
CA LYS A 206 -19.57 41.42 -46.44
C LYS A 206 -18.42 40.42 -46.37
N LYS A 207 -17.24 40.76 -46.90
CA LYS A 207 -16.05 39.92 -46.85
C LYS A 207 -15.55 39.75 -45.41
N LEU A 208 -15.42 40.85 -44.66
CA LEU A 208 -15.03 40.84 -43.25
C LEU A 208 -16.04 40.06 -42.39
N HIS A 209 -17.33 40.10 -42.71
CA HIS A 209 -18.33 39.30 -42.01
C HIS A 209 -18.18 37.79 -42.23
N MET A 210 -17.82 37.35 -43.44
CA MET A 210 -17.55 35.94 -43.72
C MET A 210 -16.26 35.47 -43.04
N GLU A 211 -15.20 36.30 -43.07
CA GLU A 211 -13.94 36.01 -42.37
C GLU A 211 -14.17 35.88 -40.86
N LEU A 212 -14.88 36.84 -40.25
CA LEU A 212 -15.26 36.79 -38.82
C LEU A 212 -16.06 35.54 -38.46
N LYS A 213 -17.00 35.10 -39.33
CA LYS A 213 -17.77 33.88 -39.09
C LYS A 213 -16.88 32.64 -39.14
N SER A 214 -16.00 32.56 -40.14
CA SER A 214 -15.06 31.43 -40.26
C SER A 214 -14.10 31.36 -39.06
N GLU A 215 -13.65 32.50 -38.56
CA GLU A 215 -12.71 32.55 -37.44
C GLU A 215 -13.39 32.17 -36.12
N ARG A 216 -14.66 32.57 -35.93
CA ARG A 216 -15.49 32.10 -34.81
C ARG A 216 -15.71 30.58 -34.85
N GLU A 217 -15.97 30.00 -36.02
CA GLU A 217 -16.13 28.55 -36.17
C GLU A 217 -14.83 27.80 -35.85
N LYS A 218 -13.66 28.28 -36.33
CA LYS A 218 -12.35 27.70 -35.99
C LYS A 218 -12.05 27.76 -34.49
N LEU A 219 -12.26 28.92 -33.85
CA LEU A 219 -12.06 29.07 -32.41
C LEU A 219 -13.00 28.17 -31.61
N THR A 220 -14.25 28.02 -32.06
CA THR A 220 -15.22 27.12 -31.41
C THR A 220 -14.78 25.65 -31.53
N GLN A 221 -14.30 25.22 -32.71
CA GLN A 221 -13.77 23.87 -32.90
C GLN A 221 -12.53 23.62 -32.03
N MET A 222 -11.63 24.60 -31.94
CA MET A 222 -10.43 24.52 -31.09
C MET A 222 -10.80 24.43 -29.59
N MET A 223 -11.78 25.20 -29.13
CA MET A 223 -12.29 25.13 -27.76
C MET A 223 -12.88 23.75 -27.44
N ILE A 224 -13.68 23.17 -28.34
CA ILE A 224 -14.23 21.82 -28.18
C ILE A 224 -13.10 20.78 -28.13
N LYS A 225 -12.08 20.92 -28.98
CA LYS A 225 -10.90 20.04 -28.99
C LYS A 225 -10.17 20.09 -27.64
N TYR A 226 -9.83 21.28 -27.15
CA TYR A 226 -9.14 21.42 -25.86
C TYR A 226 -10.00 20.96 -24.68
N GLN A 227 -11.33 21.18 -24.72
CA GLN A 227 -12.22 20.67 -23.69
C GLN A 227 -12.25 19.13 -23.67
N LYS A 228 -12.20 18.49 -24.85
CA LYS A 228 -12.08 17.03 -24.98
C LYS A 228 -10.74 16.53 -24.44
N GLU A 229 -9.63 17.16 -24.81
CA GLU A 229 -8.28 16.84 -24.32
C GLU A 229 -8.19 16.99 -22.79
N ILE A 230 -8.80 18.02 -22.21
CA ILE A 230 -8.87 18.20 -20.74
C ILE A 230 -9.64 17.03 -20.09
N ASN A 231 -10.79 16.65 -20.65
CA ASN A 231 -11.59 15.55 -20.11
C ASN A 231 -10.85 14.21 -20.24
N GLU A 232 -10.13 13.98 -21.34
CA GLU A 232 -9.30 12.78 -21.55
C GLU A 232 -8.14 12.73 -20.55
N MET A 233 -7.43 13.86 -20.34
CA MET A 233 -6.37 13.95 -19.31
C MET A 233 -6.92 13.74 -17.89
N GLN A 234 -8.10 14.28 -17.57
CA GLN A 234 -8.75 14.05 -16.27
C GLN A 234 -9.11 12.58 -16.06
N ALA A 235 -9.62 11.90 -17.09
CA ALA A 235 -9.90 10.48 -17.04
C ALA A 235 -8.61 9.65 -16.82
N GLN A 236 -7.53 10.00 -17.51
CA GLN A 236 -6.24 9.34 -17.36
C GLN A 236 -5.65 9.54 -15.97
N ILE A 237 -5.73 10.75 -15.40
CA ILE A 237 -5.28 11.03 -14.03
C ILE A 237 -6.09 10.20 -13.01
N ALA A 238 -7.41 10.05 -13.23
CA ALA A 238 -8.25 9.24 -12.36
C ALA A 238 -7.88 7.75 -12.43
N GLU A 239 -7.62 7.22 -13.62
CA GLU A 239 -7.17 5.84 -13.83
C GLU A 239 -5.79 5.60 -13.20
N GLU A 240 -4.81 6.47 -13.42
CA GLU A 240 -3.49 6.36 -12.78
C GLU A 240 -3.57 6.47 -11.26
N SER A 241 -4.43 7.36 -10.74
CA SER A 241 -4.67 7.48 -9.30
C SER A 241 -5.23 6.18 -8.71
N GLN A 242 -6.16 5.54 -9.41
CA GLN A 242 -6.73 4.24 -9.01
C GLN A 242 -5.67 3.15 -9.00
N ILE A 243 -4.90 3.01 -10.07
CA ILE A 243 -3.80 2.03 -10.17
C ILE A 243 -2.78 2.26 -9.04
N ARG A 244 -2.46 3.52 -8.73
CA ARG A 244 -1.53 3.88 -7.65
C ARG A 244 -2.02 3.42 -6.28
N ILE A 245 -3.32 3.57 -6.00
CA ILE A 245 -3.93 3.08 -4.76
C ILE A 245 -3.84 1.55 -4.70
N GLU A 246 -4.17 0.86 -5.79
CA GLU A 246 -4.11 -0.61 -5.86
C GLU A 246 -2.70 -1.16 -5.66
N LEU A 247 -1.71 -0.53 -6.29
CA LEU A 247 -0.30 -0.87 -6.10
C LEU A 247 0.17 -0.62 -4.66
N GLN A 248 -0.25 0.50 -4.04
CA GLN A 248 0.07 0.79 -2.65
C GLN A 248 -0.54 -0.25 -1.70
N MET A 249 -1.79 -0.64 -1.94
CA MET A 249 -2.48 -1.67 -1.17
C MET A 249 -1.81 -3.05 -1.31
N THR A 250 -1.34 -3.38 -2.51
CA THR A 250 -0.56 -4.59 -2.78
C THR A 250 0.79 -4.56 -2.04
N LEU A 251 1.48 -3.42 -2.07
CA LEU A 251 2.74 -3.22 -1.34
C LEU A 251 2.54 -3.39 0.16
N ASP A 252 1.49 -2.78 0.73
CA ASP A 252 1.18 -2.89 2.16
C ASP A 252 0.90 -4.36 2.57
N SER A 253 0.26 -5.14 1.69
CA SER A 253 0.07 -6.59 1.89
C SER A 253 1.40 -7.33 1.89
N LYS A 254 2.26 -7.09 0.89
CA LYS A 254 3.57 -7.75 0.77
C LYS A 254 4.52 -7.37 1.91
N ASP A 255 4.49 -6.11 2.37
CA ASP A 255 5.24 -5.66 3.54
C ASP A 255 4.82 -6.43 4.80
N SER A 256 3.52 -6.70 4.94
CA SER A 256 3.03 -7.50 6.06
C SER A 256 3.44 -8.98 5.97
N ASP A 257 3.56 -9.53 4.76
CA ASP A 257 4.07 -10.90 4.55
C ASP A 257 5.57 -10.98 4.85
N ILE A 258 6.34 -9.97 4.47
CA ILE A 258 7.76 -9.85 4.83
C ILE A 258 7.92 -9.77 6.35
N GLU A 259 7.08 -8.99 7.03
CA GLU A 259 7.08 -8.91 8.50
C GLU A 259 6.81 -10.27 9.14
N GLN A 260 5.84 -11.03 8.60
CA GLN A 260 5.55 -12.39 9.05
C GLN A 260 6.76 -13.32 8.86
N LEU A 261 7.37 -13.33 7.66
CA LEU A 261 8.52 -14.18 7.37
C LEU A 261 9.71 -13.83 8.25
N ARG A 262 9.95 -12.53 8.51
CA ARG A 262 10.99 -12.08 9.44
C ARG A 262 10.73 -12.56 10.87
N SER A 263 9.49 -12.47 11.35
CA SER A 263 9.09 -12.97 12.66
C SER A 263 9.26 -14.49 12.77
N GLN A 264 8.87 -15.24 11.74
CA GLN A 264 9.08 -16.69 11.67
C GLN A 264 10.58 -17.04 11.70
N LEU A 265 11.41 -16.36 10.90
CA LEU A 265 12.86 -16.55 10.94
C LEU A 265 13.46 -16.22 12.31
N GLN A 266 12.98 -15.16 12.97
CA GLN A 266 13.41 -14.81 14.32
C GLN A 266 13.00 -15.89 15.34
N SER A 267 11.79 -16.44 15.24
CA SER A 267 11.34 -17.53 16.11
C SER A 267 12.14 -18.82 15.92
N LEU A 268 12.51 -19.14 14.68
CA LEU A 268 13.38 -20.28 14.36
C LEU A 268 14.80 -20.07 14.88
N HIS A 269 15.33 -18.84 14.80
CA HIS A 269 16.66 -18.51 15.31
C HIS A 269 16.74 -18.64 16.84
N ILE A 270 15.72 -18.15 17.55
CA ILE A 270 15.61 -18.30 19.02
C ILE A 270 15.45 -19.78 19.41
N GLY A 271 14.67 -20.56 18.64
CA GLY A 271 14.52 -22.00 18.87
C GLY A 271 15.82 -22.81 18.67
N LEU A 272 16.73 -22.33 17.81
CA LEU A 272 18.02 -22.98 17.56
C LEU A 272 19.04 -22.69 18.67
N ASP A 273 19.02 -21.48 19.24
CA ASP A 273 19.92 -21.07 20.34
C ASP A 273 19.54 -21.67 21.71
N ASN A 274 18.31 -22.18 21.86
CA ASN A 274 17.84 -22.88 23.07
C ASN A 274 18.19 -24.37 23.14
N SER A 275 18.96 -24.89 22.17
CA SER A 275 19.51 -26.27 22.20
C SER A 275 20.87 -26.36 22.92
N SER A 276 21.34 -25.27 23.55
CA SER A 276 22.61 -25.22 24.26
C SER A 276 22.41 -25.26 25.78
N ILE A 277 22.68 -26.45 26.34
CA ILE A 277 22.94 -26.78 27.76
C ILE A 277 23.54 -25.62 28.56
N GLY A 278 22.75 -25.09 29.51
CA GLY A 278 23.18 -24.12 30.51
C GLY A 278 22.23 -24.13 31.71
N SER A 279 22.45 -25.06 32.65
CA SER A 279 21.70 -25.13 33.90
C SER A 279 21.90 -23.89 34.77
N GLY A 280 20.80 -23.28 35.22
CA GLY A 280 20.79 -22.29 36.30
C GLY A 280 19.36 -22.05 36.79
N PRO A 281 19.04 -22.28 38.07
CA PRO A 281 17.69 -22.11 38.60
C PRO A 281 17.49 -20.64 38.97
N GLY A 282 16.49 -20.00 38.37
CA GLY A 282 16.07 -18.65 38.73
C GLY A 282 14.61 -18.47 38.36
N ASP A 283 13.76 -18.45 39.39
CA ASP A 283 12.36 -18.06 39.31
C ASP A 283 12.18 -16.81 38.45
N ALA A 284 11.52 -16.99 37.31
CA ALA A 284 10.79 -15.93 36.64
C ALA A 284 9.49 -16.58 36.17
N GLU A 285 8.40 -15.90 36.53
CA GLU A 285 7.03 -16.37 36.43
C GLU A 285 6.69 -16.98 35.06
N ALA A 286 5.74 -17.91 35.08
CA ALA A 286 5.11 -18.48 33.90
C ALA A 286 4.47 -17.37 33.04
N ASP A 287 5.28 -16.72 32.20
CA ASP A 287 4.81 -15.95 31.06
C ASP A 287 4.60 -16.94 29.91
N ASP A 288 3.34 -17.02 29.51
CA ASP A 288 2.75 -17.93 28.55
C ASP A 288 3.63 -18.06 27.29
N GLY A 289 4.29 -19.20 27.15
CA GLY A 289 5.26 -19.55 26.11
C GLY A 289 4.64 -19.77 24.73
N PHE A 290 3.79 -18.86 24.27
CA PHE A 290 3.37 -18.77 22.87
C PHE A 290 4.01 -17.54 22.22
N PRO A 291 4.76 -17.69 21.12
CA PRO A 291 5.24 -16.54 20.36
C PRO A 291 4.01 -15.72 19.98
N GLU A 292 4.04 -14.39 20.21
CA GLU A 292 2.95 -13.47 19.92
C GLU A 292 2.41 -13.70 18.50
N SER A 293 1.41 -14.55 18.39
CA SER A 293 0.86 -14.95 17.11
C SER A 293 0.21 -13.71 16.52
N ARG A 294 0.57 -13.41 15.27
CA ARG A 294 0.02 -12.28 14.49
C ARG A 294 -1.50 -12.22 14.71
N LEU A 295 -2.01 -11.03 15.02
CA LEU A 295 -3.45 -10.85 15.23
C LEU A 295 -4.15 -10.93 13.88
N GLU A 296 -4.70 -12.10 13.58
CA GLU A 296 -5.45 -12.39 12.36
C GLU A 296 -6.72 -13.19 12.66
N GLY A 297 -7.71 -13.09 11.78
CA GLY A 297 -8.96 -13.82 11.90
C GLY A 297 -10.10 -13.21 11.12
N TRP A 298 -11.24 -13.88 11.14
CA TRP A 298 -12.42 -13.43 10.41
C TRP A 298 -13.24 -12.42 11.21
N LEU A 299 -13.49 -11.25 10.63
CA LEU A 299 -14.37 -10.22 11.17
C LEU A 299 -15.44 -9.86 10.15
N SER A 300 -16.62 -9.48 10.61
CA SER A 300 -17.71 -9.13 9.71
C SER A 300 -17.96 -7.63 9.68
N LEU A 301 -18.02 -7.04 8.49
CA LEU A 301 -18.34 -5.63 8.26
C LEU A 301 -19.82 -5.48 7.89
N PRO A 302 -20.47 -4.37 8.26
CA PRO A 302 -21.84 -4.10 7.85
C PRO A 302 -21.91 -3.82 6.34
N VAL A 303 -22.90 -4.41 5.66
CA VAL A 303 -23.19 -4.14 4.23
C VAL A 303 -23.66 -2.70 4.07
N ARG A 304 -22.97 -1.91 3.23
CA ARG A 304 -23.35 -0.52 2.93
C ARG A 304 -24.43 -0.38 1.86
N ASN A 305 -24.70 -1.45 1.10
CA ASN A 305 -25.68 -1.43 0.02
C ASN A 305 -27.02 -2.04 0.46
N ASN A 306 -28.05 -1.18 0.51
CA ASN A 306 -29.49 -1.47 0.61
C ASN A 306 -30.12 -1.32 2.02
N THR A 307 -30.92 -0.27 2.19
CA THR A 307 -31.58 0.21 3.43
C THR A 307 -32.66 -0.70 4.02
N LYS A 308 -32.82 -1.95 3.52
CA LYS A 308 -33.90 -2.87 3.93
C LYS A 308 -33.44 -4.20 4.52
N LYS A 309 -32.15 -4.56 4.48
CA LYS A 309 -31.61 -5.76 5.16
C LYS A 309 -30.24 -5.46 5.77
N PHE A 310 -30.15 -5.52 7.09
CA PHE A 310 -28.86 -5.54 7.80
C PHE A 310 -28.18 -6.88 7.50
N GLY A 311 -27.08 -6.82 6.78
CA GLY A 311 -26.22 -7.96 6.50
C GLY A 311 -24.81 -7.70 7.02
N TRP A 312 -24.17 -8.75 7.52
CA TRP A 312 -22.76 -8.76 7.87
C TRP A 312 -22.00 -9.51 6.78
N VAL A 313 -20.93 -8.92 6.24
CA VAL A 313 -20.04 -9.56 5.27
C VAL A 313 -18.75 -9.91 5.98
N LYS A 314 -18.45 -11.20 6.01
CA LYS A 314 -17.24 -11.75 6.59
C LYS A 314 -16.04 -11.36 5.71
N LYS A 315 -14.99 -10.82 6.34
CA LYS A 315 -13.71 -10.46 5.75
C LYS A 315 -12.60 -11.07 6.59
N TYR A 316 -11.54 -11.52 5.95
CA TYR A 316 -10.35 -12.00 6.66
C TYR A 316 -9.47 -10.81 6.99
N VAL A 317 -9.18 -10.60 8.28
CA VAL A 317 -8.49 -9.40 8.76
C VAL A 317 -7.15 -9.78 9.32
N ILE A 318 -6.13 -9.00 8.95
CA ILE A 318 -4.78 -9.21 9.42
C ILE A 318 -4.16 -7.91 9.91
N VAL A 319 -3.52 -7.94 11.08
CA VAL A 319 -2.89 -6.77 11.68
C VAL A 319 -1.37 -6.92 11.62
N SER A 320 -0.73 -5.99 10.91
CA SER A 320 0.73 -5.85 10.86
C SER A 320 1.24 -4.93 11.97
N SER A 321 2.52 -4.55 11.94
CA SER A 321 3.05 -3.51 12.82
C SER A 321 2.45 -2.12 12.54
N LYS A 322 2.10 -1.81 11.29
CA LYS A 322 1.72 -0.47 10.85
C LYS A 322 0.33 -0.39 10.22
N LYS A 323 -0.23 -1.49 9.75
CA LYS A 323 -1.46 -1.52 8.94
C LYS A 323 -2.42 -2.61 9.42
N ILE A 324 -3.71 -2.42 9.18
CA ILE A 324 -4.76 -3.44 9.29
C ILE A 324 -5.29 -3.72 7.89
N LEU A 325 -5.13 -4.94 7.41
CA LEU A 325 -5.51 -5.36 6.07
C LEU A 325 -6.79 -6.19 6.13
N PHE A 326 -7.74 -5.88 5.26
CA PHE A 326 -9.01 -6.59 5.13
C PHE A 326 -9.07 -7.26 3.77
N TYR A 327 -9.30 -8.58 3.73
CA TYR A 327 -9.42 -9.38 2.52
C TYR A 327 -10.83 -9.96 2.39
N ASP A 328 -11.29 -10.11 1.16
CA ASP A 328 -12.62 -10.69 0.88
C ASP A 328 -12.62 -12.21 1.02
N SER A 329 -11.50 -12.84 0.65
CA SER A 329 -11.29 -14.27 0.72
C SER A 329 -9.83 -14.60 1.09
N GLU A 330 -9.56 -15.87 1.42
CA GLU A 330 -8.18 -16.36 1.57
C GLU A 330 -7.42 -16.34 0.24
N GLN A 331 -8.11 -16.50 -0.88
CA GLN A 331 -7.50 -16.39 -2.22
C GLN A 331 -6.99 -14.96 -2.49
N ASP A 332 -7.74 -13.94 -2.07
CA ASP A 332 -7.30 -12.55 -2.17
C ASP A 332 -6.09 -12.26 -1.28
N LYS A 333 -5.97 -12.95 -0.14
CA LYS A 333 -4.76 -12.88 0.70
C LYS A 333 -3.55 -13.43 -0.05
N GLU A 334 -3.67 -14.60 -0.68
CA GLU A 334 -2.59 -15.21 -1.47
C GLU A 334 -2.17 -14.33 -2.67
N GLN A 335 -3.14 -13.67 -3.31
CA GLN A 335 -2.89 -12.73 -4.40
C GLN A 335 -2.44 -11.34 -3.93
N SER A 336 -2.30 -11.12 -2.62
CA SER A 336 -1.96 -9.81 -2.03
C SER A 336 -2.90 -8.68 -2.48
N ASN A 337 -4.19 -9.01 -2.49
CA ASN A 337 -5.26 -8.21 -3.05
C ASN A 337 -6.25 -7.74 -1.96
N PRO A 338 -5.84 -6.88 -1.01
CA PRO A 338 -6.74 -6.46 0.07
C PRO A 338 -7.90 -5.60 -0.48
N TYR A 339 -9.06 -5.71 0.17
CA TYR A 339 -10.25 -4.89 -0.07
C TYR A 339 -10.11 -3.49 0.53
N MET A 340 -9.52 -3.42 1.72
CA MET A 340 -9.31 -2.19 2.47
C MET A 340 -8.05 -2.32 3.32
N VAL A 341 -7.31 -1.22 3.46
CA VAL A 341 -6.16 -1.10 4.36
C VAL A 341 -6.35 0.10 5.26
N LEU A 342 -6.14 -0.09 6.57
CA LEU A 342 -6.17 0.98 7.56
C LEU A 342 -4.81 1.19 8.21
N ASP A 343 -4.47 2.46 8.44
CA ASP A 343 -3.22 2.88 9.03
C ASP A 343 -3.32 2.90 10.56
N ILE A 344 -2.48 2.12 11.24
CA ILE A 344 -2.53 1.97 12.71
C ILE A 344 -2.19 3.30 13.41
N ASP A 345 -1.30 4.10 12.84
CA ASP A 345 -0.93 5.43 13.34
C ASP A 345 -2.05 6.47 13.17
N LYS A 346 -3.08 6.16 12.35
CA LYS A 346 -4.26 7.00 12.11
C LYS A 346 -5.51 6.50 12.85
N LEU A 347 -5.38 5.47 13.69
CA LEU A 347 -6.45 5.01 14.57
C LEU A 347 -6.54 5.93 15.80
N PHE A 348 -7.75 6.40 16.09
CA PHE A 348 -8.02 7.22 17.26
C PHE A 348 -8.36 6.37 18.48
N HIS A 349 -9.30 5.43 18.34
CA HIS A 349 -9.64 4.51 19.41
C HIS A 349 -10.28 3.23 18.88
N VAL A 350 -10.14 2.16 19.66
CA VAL A 350 -10.88 0.91 19.49
C VAL A 350 -11.64 0.64 20.78
N ARG A 351 -12.96 0.47 20.71
CA ARG A 351 -13.79 0.20 21.90
C ARG A 351 -14.94 -0.77 21.60
N PRO A 352 -15.41 -1.53 22.61
CA PRO A 352 -16.69 -2.21 22.54
C PRO A 352 -17.82 -1.22 22.26
N VAL A 353 -18.82 -1.66 21.49
CA VAL A 353 -20.03 -0.85 21.28
C VAL A 353 -21.05 -1.09 22.37
N THR A 354 -21.94 -0.11 22.54
CA THR A 354 -23.09 -0.16 23.44
C THR A 354 -24.39 -0.07 22.64
N GLN A 355 -25.54 -0.32 23.27
CA GLN A 355 -26.85 -0.24 22.62
C GLN A 355 -27.11 1.12 21.94
N THR A 356 -26.52 2.19 22.45
CA THR A 356 -26.63 3.54 21.86
C THR A 356 -25.85 3.70 20.56
N ASP A 357 -24.78 2.92 20.37
CA ASP A 357 -23.93 2.98 19.17
C ASP A 357 -24.56 2.19 18.00
N VAL A 358 -25.34 1.15 18.30
CA VAL A 358 -25.93 0.21 17.32
C VAL A 358 -27.41 -0.05 17.59
N TYR A 359 -28.25 0.98 17.44
CA TYR A 359 -29.68 0.92 17.76
C TYR A 359 -30.52 -0.09 16.96
N ARG A 360 -29.99 -0.65 15.86
CA ARG A 360 -30.67 -1.62 14.98
C ARG A 360 -30.08 -3.03 15.02
N ALA A 361 -28.99 -3.26 15.76
CA ALA A 361 -28.38 -4.58 15.88
C ALA A 361 -29.15 -5.44 16.89
N ASP A 362 -29.16 -6.77 16.70
CA ASP A 362 -29.76 -7.69 17.66
C ASP A 362 -29.00 -7.62 18.99
N SER A 363 -29.73 -7.57 20.10
CA SER A 363 -29.25 -7.67 21.48
C SER A 363 -28.19 -8.78 21.69
N LYS A 364 -28.28 -9.90 20.96
CA LYS A 364 -27.32 -11.02 21.04
C LYS A 364 -26.01 -10.77 20.29
N GLU A 365 -26.00 -9.84 19.33
CA GLU A 365 -24.82 -9.50 18.53
C GLU A 365 -24.02 -8.35 19.16
N ILE A 366 -24.68 -7.44 19.88
CA ILE A 366 -24.05 -6.24 20.48
C ILE A 366 -22.79 -6.55 21.30
N PRO A 367 -22.76 -7.57 22.18
CA PRO A 367 -21.55 -7.89 22.96
C PRO A 367 -20.34 -8.31 22.11
N ARG A 368 -20.58 -8.73 20.85
CA ARG A 368 -19.56 -9.19 19.90
C ARG A 368 -19.11 -8.11 18.93
N ILE A 369 -19.74 -6.94 18.96
CA ILE A 369 -19.42 -5.82 18.08
C ILE A 369 -18.41 -4.90 18.78
N PHE A 370 -17.49 -4.36 18.00
CA PHE A 370 -16.60 -3.29 18.44
C PHE A 370 -16.44 -2.23 17.34
N GLN A 371 -16.05 -1.04 17.75
CA GLN A 371 -15.89 0.12 16.90
C GLN A 371 -14.42 0.51 16.81
N ILE A 372 -13.97 0.80 15.59
CA ILE A 372 -12.71 1.46 15.30
C ILE A 372 -13.04 2.87 14.79
N LEU A 373 -12.51 3.89 15.45
CA LEU A 373 -12.54 5.27 15.00
C LEU A 373 -11.16 5.63 14.43
N TYR A 374 -11.11 6.15 13.19
CA TYR A 374 -9.85 6.46 12.49
C TYR A 374 -10.00 7.66 11.56
N ALA A 375 -8.87 8.27 11.16
CA ALA A 375 -8.87 9.38 10.22
C ALA A 375 -9.18 8.89 8.78
N ASN A 376 -10.03 9.59 8.03
CA ASN A 376 -10.35 9.22 6.64
C ASN A 376 -9.13 9.06 5.73
N GLU A 377 -8.07 9.86 5.94
CA GLU A 377 -6.81 9.76 5.20
C GLU A 377 -6.04 8.46 5.46
N GLY A 378 -6.31 7.78 6.57
CA GLY A 378 -5.69 6.51 6.93
C GLY A 378 -6.40 5.29 6.34
N GLU A 379 -7.41 5.48 5.49
CA GLU A 379 -8.12 4.41 4.79
C GLU A 379 -7.79 4.41 3.30
N SER A 380 -7.24 3.28 2.85
CA SER A 380 -7.08 2.97 1.44
C SER A 380 -8.10 1.92 1.04
N LYS A 381 -8.98 2.23 0.09
CA LYS A 381 -10.00 1.32 -0.44
C LYS A 381 -10.06 1.45 -1.96
N LYS A 382 -10.29 0.34 -2.66
CA LYS A 382 -10.43 0.32 -4.13
C LYS A 382 -11.59 1.17 -4.66
N GLU A 383 -12.64 1.36 -3.88
CA GLU A 383 -13.78 2.22 -4.24
C GLU A 383 -13.69 3.56 -3.51
N GLN A 384 -12.55 4.22 -3.58
CA GLN A 384 -12.49 5.62 -3.16
C GLN A 384 -13.14 6.43 -4.28
N GLU A 385 -14.46 6.67 -4.16
CA GLU A 385 -15.11 7.73 -4.93
C GLU A 385 -14.33 9.01 -4.62
N PHE A 386 -13.47 9.46 -5.53
CA PHE A 386 -12.92 10.79 -5.48
C PHE A 386 -14.10 11.73 -5.68
N PRO A 387 -14.62 12.41 -4.65
CA PRO A 387 -15.56 13.47 -4.88
C PRO A 387 -14.68 14.56 -5.49
N VAL A 388 -14.72 14.70 -6.82
CA VAL A 388 -14.39 15.97 -7.43
C VAL A 388 -15.56 16.88 -7.07
N GLU A 389 -15.61 17.30 -5.81
CA GLU A 389 -16.57 18.30 -5.38
C GLU A 389 -16.29 19.56 -6.21
N PRO A 390 -17.28 20.07 -6.95
CA PRO A 390 -17.19 21.41 -7.48
C PRO A 390 -17.01 22.33 -6.27
N MET A 391 -15.88 23.02 -6.23
CA MET A 391 -15.55 24.01 -5.22
C MET A 391 -16.64 25.10 -5.21
N GLY A 392 -17.69 24.91 -4.40
CA GLY A 392 -18.83 25.82 -4.39
C GLY A 392 -20.11 25.25 -3.81
N GLU A 393 -20.15 24.95 -2.51
CA GLU A 393 -21.39 25.05 -1.75
C GLU A 393 -21.13 25.49 -0.30
N LYS A 394 -21.78 26.60 0.06
CA LYS A 394 -21.57 27.35 1.31
C LYS A 394 -22.07 26.54 2.50
N SER A 395 -21.16 25.89 3.21
CA SER A 395 -21.39 25.52 4.61
C SER A 395 -21.26 26.78 5.47
N ASN A 396 -22.33 27.21 6.14
CA ASN A 396 -22.34 28.37 7.06
C ASN A 396 -21.58 28.06 8.37
N CYS A 397 -20.30 27.68 8.30
CA CYS A 397 -19.44 27.47 9.46
C CYS A 397 -18.36 28.56 9.54
N ILE A 398 -18.04 28.98 10.77
CA ILE A 398 -17.04 30.02 11.04
C ILE A 398 -15.85 29.36 11.76
N CYS A 399 -14.69 29.36 11.12
CA CYS A 399 -13.47 28.78 11.69
C CYS A 399 -12.67 29.81 12.50
N HIS A 400 -12.36 29.53 13.78
CA HIS A 400 -11.53 30.43 14.61
C HIS A 400 -10.78 29.70 15.72
N LYS A 401 -9.45 29.93 15.83
CA LYS A 401 -8.56 29.33 16.86
C LYS A 401 -8.77 27.81 17.06
N GLY A 402 -9.00 27.07 15.95
CA GLY A 402 -9.23 25.62 15.94
C GLY A 402 -10.67 25.17 16.16
N HIS A 403 -11.60 26.09 16.45
CA HIS A 403 -13.03 25.82 16.56
C HIS A 403 -13.73 25.98 15.20
N GLU A 404 -14.77 25.17 15.00
CA GLU A 404 -15.71 25.28 13.88
C GLU A 404 -17.08 25.66 14.46
N PHE A 405 -17.43 26.94 14.38
CA PHE A 405 -18.64 27.49 14.99
C PHE A 405 -19.82 27.46 14.02
N ILE A 406 -20.97 27.00 14.51
CA ILE A 406 -22.25 26.99 13.82
C ILE A 406 -23.20 27.98 14.51
N PRO A 407 -23.86 28.88 13.77
CA PRO A 407 -24.90 29.74 14.32
C PRO A 407 -26.04 28.94 14.95
N THR A 408 -26.30 29.19 16.23
CA THR A 408 -27.34 28.50 17.03
C THR A 408 -28.12 29.52 17.86
N LEU A 409 -29.37 29.22 18.21
CA LEU A 409 -30.22 30.07 19.05
C LEU A 409 -30.74 29.27 20.25
N TYR A 410 -30.58 29.79 21.47
CA TYR A 410 -31.01 29.11 22.69
C TYR A 410 -32.23 29.79 23.32
N HIS A 411 -33.37 29.11 23.33
CA HIS A 411 -34.60 29.60 23.98
C HIS A 411 -34.72 29.19 25.46
N PHE A 412 -33.80 28.35 25.95
CA PHE A 412 -33.76 27.80 27.32
C PHE A 412 -32.48 28.24 28.05
N PRO A 413 -32.48 28.26 29.41
CA PRO A 413 -31.36 28.72 30.22
C PRO A 413 -29.99 28.18 29.80
N THR A 414 -29.20 29.02 29.14
CA THR A 414 -27.87 28.70 28.60
C THR A 414 -26.96 29.92 28.77
N ASN A 415 -25.73 29.75 29.28
CA ASN A 415 -24.80 30.86 29.48
C ASN A 415 -23.68 30.84 28.43
N CYS A 416 -23.13 32.01 28.12
CA CYS A 416 -21.97 32.16 27.25
C CYS A 416 -20.71 31.75 28.00
N GLU A 417 -19.90 30.86 27.45
CA GLU A 417 -18.68 30.39 28.09
C GLU A 417 -17.54 31.42 28.08
N ALA A 418 -17.60 32.45 27.23
CA ALA A 418 -16.59 33.50 27.16
C ALA A 418 -16.82 34.62 28.19
N CYS A 419 -18.07 35.03 28.42
CA CYS A 419 -18.40 36.16 29.29
C CYS A 419 -19.36 35.85 30.44
N MET A 420 -19.78 34.58 30.59
CA MET A 420 -20.74 34.09 31.59
C MET A 420 -22.14 34.72 31.55
N LYS A 421 -22.40 35.65 30.61
CA LYS A 421 -23.70 36.28 30.42
C LYS A 421 -24.73 35.30 29.83
N PRO A 422 -26.03 35.51 30.06
CA PRO A 422 -27.08 34.69 29.45
C PRO A 422 -26.97 34.70 27.92
N LEU A 423 -26.96 33.51 27.34
CA LEU A 423 -26.93 33.21 25.91
C LEU A 423 -28.34 32.88 25.38
N TRP A 424 -29.38 33.11 26.20
CA TRP A 424 -30.74 32.67 25.94
C TRP A 424 -31.78 33.76 26.18
N HIS A 425 -32.90 33.66 25.46
CA HIS A 425 -34.11 34.46 25.71
C HIS A 425 -35.32 33.75 25.07
N MET A 426 -36.49 33.80 25.72
CA MET A 426 -37.64 32.97 25.30
C MET A 426 -38.22 33.37 23.94
N PHE A 427 -38.20 34.65 23.58
CA PHE A 427 -38.83 35.15 22.34
C PHE A 427 -37.84 35.64 21.27
N LYS A 428 -36.65 36.07 21.69
CA LYS A 428 -35.60 36.65 20.82
C LYS A 428 -34.23 36.36 21.43
N PRO A 429 -33.75 35.12 21.33
CA PRO A 429 -32.43 34.76 21.85
C PRO A 429 -31.34 35.56 21.14
N PRO A 430 -30.31 36.01 21.89
CA PRO A 430 -29.18 36.71 21.30
C PRO A 430 -28.44 35.77 20.32
N PRO A 431 -27.84 36.30 19.23
CA PRO A 431 -27.09 35.51 18.28
C PRO A 431 -25.95 34.74 18.97
N ALA A 432 -26.00 33.41 18.89
CA ALA A 432 -25.02 32.54 19.51
C ALA A 432 -24.31 31.66 18.47
N LEU A 433 -23.13 31.21 18.85
CA LEU A 433 -22.29 30.30 18.10
C LEU A 433 -21.99 29.10 19.00
N GLU A 434 -22.18 27.90 18.46
CA GLU A 434 -21.81 26.66 19.11
C GLU A 434 -20.69 26.00 18.32
N CYS A 435 -19.58 25.66 18.97
CA CYS A 435 -18.53 24.90 18.30
C CYS A 435 -18.99 23.46 18.09
N ARG A 436 -18.93 22.96 16.86
CA ARG A 436 -19.27 21.57 16.52
C ARG A 436 -18.34 20.55 17.21
N ARG A 437 -17.13 20.95 17.57
CA ARG A 437 -16.04 20.06 18.03
C ARG A 437 -16.01 19.90 19.54
N CYS A 438 -16.11 20.99 20.29
CA CYS A 438 -16.05 20.97 21.76
C CYS A 438 -17.33 21.48 22.44
N HIS A 439 -18.37 21.79 21.66
CA HIS A 439 -19.67 22.30 22.13
C HIS A 439 -19.60 23.59 22.97
N ILE A 440 -18.47 24.32 22.92
CA ILE A 440 -18.37 25.63 23.58
C ILE A 440 -19.37 26.60 22.95
N LYS A 441 -20.11 27.30 23.81
CA LYS A 441 -21.19 28.21 23.41
C LYS A 441 -20.78 29.65 23.67
N CYS A 442 -20.78 30.49 22.65
CA CYS A 442 -20.41 31.90 22.79
C CYS A 442 -21.35 32.82 22.01
N HIS A 443 -21.43 34.10 22.40
CA HIS A 443 -22.15 35.09 21.59
C HIS A 443 -21.40 35.36 20.29
N LYS A 444 -22.14 35.59 19.20
CA LYS A 444 -21.56 35.99 17.91
C LYS A 444 -20.76 37.29 18.02
N ASP A 445 -21.18 38.21 18.90
CA ASP A 445 -20.51 39.49 19.12
C ASP A 445 -19.03 39.37 19.55
N HIS A 446 -18.66 38.32 20.28
CA HIS A 446 -17.26 38.09 20.69
C HIS A 446 -16.37 37.79 19.49
N MET A 447 -16.93 37.15 18.45
CA MET A 447 -16.25 36.85 17.20
C MET A 447 -16.16 38.07 16.30
N ASP A 448 -17.25 38.83 16.17
CA ASP A 448 -17.32 40.02 15.31
C ASP A 448 -16.43 41.17 15.83
N LYS A 449 -16.23 41.27 17.15
CA LYS A 449 -15.36 42.27 17.80
C LYS A 449 -13.90 41.85 17.96
N LYS A 450 -13.52 40.64 17.53
CA LYS A 450 -12.17 40.05 17.71
C LYS A 450 -11.65 40.10 19.16
N GLU A 451 -12.53 39.87 20.14
CA GLU A 451 -12.11 39.84 21.54
C GLU A 451 -11.31 38.55 21.83
N GLU A 452 -10.12 38.66 22.41
CA GLU A 452 -9.23 37.50 22.67
C GLU A 452 -9.67 36.61 23.85
N ILE A 453 -10.96 36.55 24.14
CA ILE A 453 -11.51 35.88 25.34
C ILE A 453 -11.73 34.37 25.09
N ILE A 454 -11.83 33.93 23.83
CA ILE A 454 -12.05 32.52 23.46
C ILE A 454 -10.72 31.76 23.42
N ALA A 455 -10.59 30.77 24.31
CA ALA A 455 -9.44 29.88 24.35
C ALA A 455 -9.38 28.95 23.11
N PRO A 456 -8.19 28.54 22.65
CA PRO A 456 -8.03 27.58 21.55
C PRO A 456 -8.77 26.28 21.80
N CYS A 457 -9.29 25.66 20.74
CA CYS A 457 -10.03 24.39 20.85
C CYS A 457 -9.11 23.30 21.41
N LYS A 458 -9.45 22.74 22.58
CA LYS A 458 -8.73 21.60 23.18
C LYS A 458 -8.94 20.30 22.41
N VAL A 459 -9.95 20.25 21.54
CA VAL A 459 -10.26 19.17 20.62
C VAL A 459 -9.57 19.49 19.30
N TYR A 460 -8.25 19.24 19.24
CA TYR A 460 -7.41 19.49 18.06
C TYR A 460 -7.48 18.33 17.05
N TYR A 461 -8.68 17.81 16.81
CA TYR A 461 -8.90 16.72 15.86
C TYR A 461 -10.25 16.94 15.17
N ASP A 462 -10.20 16.89 13.84
CA ASP A 462 -11.35 17.16 13.01
C ASP A 462 -12.28 15.94 13.00
N ILE A 463 -13.24 15.89 13.92
CA ILE A 463 -14.26 14.83 13.98
C ILE A 463 -15.05 14.77 12.66
N SER A 464 -15.05 15.83 11.85
CA SER A 464 -15.69 15.85 10.53
C SER A 464 -15.04 14.92 9.50
N THR A 465 -13.74 14.58 9.66
CA THR A 465 -13.01 13.65 8.77
C THR A 465 -12.76 12.29 9.41
N ALA A 466 -13.23 12.05 10.63
CA ALA A 466 -13.09 10.76 11.30
C ALA A 466 -14.18 9.78 10.81
N LYS A 467 -13.75 8.60 10.37
CA LYS A 467 -14.63 7.52 9.96
C LYS A 467 -14.84 6.53 11.11
N ASN A 468 -16.04 5.95 11.14
CA ASN A 468 -16.46 4.93 12.09
C ASN A 468 -16.59 3.60 11.36
N LEU A 469 -15.84 2.59 11.81
CA LEU A 469 -15.97 1.22 11.32
C LEU A 469 -16.47 0.31 12.45
N LEU A 470 -17.59 -0.35 12.19
CA LEU A 470 -18.15 -1.37 13.06
C LEU A 470 -17.71 -2.76 12.58
N LEU A 471 -17.25 -3.58 13.51
CA LEU A 471 -16.78 -4.94 13.25
C LEU A 471 -17.46 -5.91 14.21
N LEU A 472 -17.98 -7.00 13.65
CA LEU A 472 -18.56 -8.11 14.41
C LEU A 472 -17.55 -9.26 14.48
N ALA A 473 -17.18 -9.65 15.70
CA ALA A 473 -16.38 -10.85 15.98
C ALA A 473 -17.25 -12.11 16.08
N SER A 474 -16.65 -13.30 16.02
CA SER A 474 -17.43 -14.55 16.09
C SER A 474 -17.98 -14.80 17.50
N SER A 475 -17.23 -14.41 18.54
CA SER A 475 -17.59 -14.53 19.95
C SER A 475 -17.27 -13.27 20.76
N THR A 476 -17.77 -13.20 22.00
CA THR A 476 -17.49 -12.09 22.93
C THR A 476 -16.03 -12.12 23.38
N GLU A 477 -15.46 -13.31 23.58
CA GLU A 477 -14.06 -13.49 23.94
C GLU A 477 -13.14 -13.02 22.80
N GLU A 478 -13.48 -13.33 21.55
CA GLU A 478 -12.75 -12.81 20.40
C GLU A 478 -12.83 -11.30 20.32
N GLN A 479 -14.02 -10.71 20.53
CA GLN A 479 -14.17 -9.25 20.56
C GLN A 479 -13.24 -8.62 21.60
N GLN A 480 -13.17 -9.17 22.81
CA GLN A 480 -12.27 -8.69 23.85
C GLN A 480 -10.79 -8.85 23.47
N LYS A 481 -10.42 -9.97 22.82
CA LYS A 481 -9.06 -10.21 22.31
C LYS A 481 -8.67 -9.18 21.25
N TRP A 482 -9.55 -8.93 20.27
CA TRP A 482 -9.36 -7.95 19.20
C TRP A 482 -9.20 -6.54 19.77
N VAL A 483 -10.14 -6.09 20.63
CA VAL A 483 -10.07 -4.78 21.27
C VAL A 483 -8.78 -4.63 22.08
N SER A 484 -8.45 -5.60 22.94
CA SER A 484 -7.28 -5.52 23.83
C SER A 484 -5.96 -5.45 23.06
N ARG A 485 -5.83 -6.23 21.99
CA ARG A 485 -4.60 -6.25 21.17
C ARG A 485 -4.51 -5.02 20.27
N LEU A 486 -5.61 -4.55 19.68
CA LEU A 486 -5.63 -3.35 18.85
C LEU A 486 -5.36 -2.08 19.68
N VAL A 487 -5.97 -1.94 20.86
CA VAL A 487 -5.72 -0.79 21.76
C VAL A 487 -4.25 -0.71 22.17
N LYS A 488 -3.57 -1.85 22.38
CA LYS A 488 -2.14 -1.88 22.68
C LYS A 488 -1.26 -1.41 21.51
N LYS A 489 -1.73 -1.58 20.26
CA LYS A 489 -1.02 -1.16 19.04
C LYS A 489 -1.28 0.30 18.65
N ILE A 490 -2.32 0.95 19.20
CA ILE A 490 -2.56 2.38 18.97
C ILE A 490 -1.44 3.21 19.63
N PRO A 491 -0.79 4.14 18.91
CA PRO A 491 0.21 5.03 19.50
C PRO A 491 -0.40 5.87 20.63
N LYS A 492 0.11 5.75 21.86
CA LYS A 492 -0.38 6.50 23.04
C LYS A 492 -0.04 8.00 23.01
N LYS A 493 0.68 8.48 21.99
CA LYS A 493 0.98 9.90 21.77
C LYS A 493 0.56 10.28 20.35
N PRO A 494 -0.22 11.37 20.16
CA PRO A 494 -0.42 11.89 18.82
C PRO A 494 0.94 12.33 18.24
N PRO A 495 1.23 12.02 16.96
CA PRO A 495 2.42 12.56 16.32
C PRO A 495 2.38 14.09 16.37
N ALA A 496 3.51 14.71 16.71
CA ALA A 496 3.65 16.15 16.64
C ALA A 496 3.32 16.63 15.21
N PRO A 497 2.63 17.77 15.03
CA PRO A 497 2.34 18.29 13.71
C PRO A 497 3.67 18.54 12.98
N ASP A 498 3.87 17.81 11.88
CA ASP A 498 4.98 18.00 10.98
C ASP A 498 4.85 19.40 10.35
N PRO A 499 5.83 20.31 10.48
CA PRO A 499 5.77 21.64 9.88
C PRO A 499 5.73 21.63 8.34
N PHE A 500 5.83 20.45 7.72
CA PHE A 500 5.96 20.29 6.27
C PHE A 500 4.87 19.41 5.64
N ALA A 501 3.62 19.55 6.06
CA ALA A 501 2.48 19.10 5.24
C ALA A 501 2.34 19.98 3.98
N ARG A 502 3.26 19.81 3.02
CA ARG A 502 3.05 20.14 1.62
C ARG A 502 3.04 18.83 0.85
N SER A 503 1.93 18.61 0.16
CA SER A 503 1.63 17.47 -0.69
C SER A 503 2.71 17.25 -1.76
N SER A 504 3.67 16.35 -1.52
CA SER A 504 4.51 15.72 -2.55
C SER A 504 5.40 14.62 -1.96
N PRO A 505 5.30 13.34 -2.36
CA PRO A 505 6.30 12.34 -1.99
C PRO A 505 7.41 12.34 -3.05
N ARG A 506 8.37 13.26 -2.90
CA ARG A 506 9.70 13.11 -3.52
C ARG A 506 10.72 12.99 -2.39
N THR A 507 10.74 11.83 -1.74
CA THR A 507 11.87 11.46 -0.86
C THR A 507 13.09 11.19 -1.73
N SER A 508 13.87 12.25 -1.93
CA SER A 508 15.25 12.16 -2.40
C SER A 508 16.05 11.38 -1.36
N MET A 509 16.60 10.24 -1.76
CA MET A 509 17.59 9.52 -0.97
C MET A 509 18.82 10.42 -0.81
N LYS A 510 19.02 10.98 0.38
CA LYS A 510 20.33 11.49 0.79
C LYS A 510 21.22 10.28 1.04
N VAL A 511 22.04 9.96 0.04
CA VAL A 511 23.20 9.08 0.17
C VAL A 511 24.13 9.68 1.23
N GLN A 512 24.34 8.96 2.34
CA GLN A 512 25.42 9.28 3.27
C GLN A 512 26.78 9.01 2.59
N PRO A 513 27.79 9.89 2.75
CA PRO A 513 29.11 9.62 2.24
C PRO A 513 29.77 8.49 3.05
N ASN A 514 30.14 7.45 2.30
CA ASN A 514 30.92 6.28 2.67
C ASN A 514 32.08 6.63 3.62
N GLN A 515 32.05 6.12 4.87
CA GLN A 515 33.25 6.03 5.69
C GLN A 515 34.03 4.77 5.29
N SER A 516 35.20 5.02 4.72
CA SER A 516 36.22 4.05 4.33
C SER A 516 36.59 3.09 5.47
N ILE A 517 36.27 1.81 5.30
CA ILE A 517 36.87 0.73 6.08
C ILE A 517 38.22 0.39 5.43
N ARG A 518 39.29 0.87 6.07
CA ARG A 518 40.66 0.45 5.82
C ARG A 518 40.77 -1.06 6.06
N ARG A 519 41.15 -1.82 5.02
CA ARG A 519 41.70 -3.17 5.15
C ARG A 519 43.05 -3.10 5.88
N PRO A 520 43.33 -3.93 6.88
CA PRO A 520 44.70 -4.16 7.35
C PRO A 520 45.42 -5.06 6.34
N SER A 521 46.46 -4.53 5.71
CA SER A 521 47.42 -5.29 4.90
C SER A 521 48.27 -6.16 5.82
N ARG A 522 48.23 -7.48 5.63
CA ARG A 522 49.06 -8.45 6.34
C ARG A 522 50.45 -8.42 5.69
N GLN A 523 51.38 -7.70 6.30
CA GLN A 523 52.79 -7.73 5.92
C GLN A 523 53.42 -9.07 6.33
N LEU A 524 54.04 -9.75 5.36
CA LEU A 524 54.95 -10.88 5.57
C LEU A 524 56.27 -10.35 6.17
N PRO A 525 56.89 -11.07 7.12
CA PRO A 525 58.16 -10.65 7.70
C PRO A 525 59.34 -10.93 6.75
N PRO A 526 60.40 -10.10 6.77
CA PRO A 526 61.56 -10.28 5.92
C PRO A 526 62.48 -11.37 6.48
N ASN A 527 62.91 -12.26 5.59
CA ASN A 527 64.05 -13.14 5.78
C ASN A 527 65.28 -12.33 6.22
N LYS A 528 65.97 -12.80 7.26
CA LYS A 528 67.38 -12.52 7.48
C LYS A 528 68.17 -13.82 7.62
N PRO A 529 69.44 -13.81 7.16
CA PRO A 529 70.15 -15.02 6.81
C PRO A 529 70.96 -15.56 7.99
N ARG A 530 70.99 -16.88 8.14
CA ARG A 530 72.24 -17.65 8.26
C ARG A 530 71.98 -19.13 7.99
#